data_AF-A0A2U3D8Z1-F1
#
_entry.id   AF-A0A2U3D8Z1-F1
#
_cell.length_a   1.000
_cell.length_b   1.000
_cell.length_c   1.000
_cell.angle_alpha   90.00
_cell.angle_beta   90.00
_cell.angle_gamma   90.00
#
_symmetry.space_group_name_H-M   'P 1'
#
loop_
_entity.id
_entity.type
_entity.pdbx_description
1 polymer ?
#
loop_
_entity_poly.entity_id
_entity_poly.type
_entity_poly.pdbx_seq_one_letter_code
_entity_poly.pdbx_strand_id
1 'polypeptide(L)' 'MIRFIHDEREGSDDSYAKLAVPPGGNEHWIPLFYAMGAAEDQRAAVRRYQSYQYGNLSDSIWQFG' A
#
# COMPACT_ATOMS: atom_id res chain seq x y z
N MET A 1 -10.94 -4.57 -12.44
CA MET A 1 -10.76 -3.24 -13.06
C MET A 1 -11.24 -2.22 -12.06
N ILE A 2 -10.32 -1.56 -11.36
CA ILE A 2 -10.68 -0.43 -10.48
C ILE A 2 -10.77 0.78 -11.40
N ARG A 3 -11.98 1.29 -11.61
CA ARG A 3 -12.21 2.54 -12.34
C ARG A 3 -12.15 3.66 -11.30
N PHE A 4 -11.00 4.30 -11.18
CA PHE A 4 -10.91 5.60 -10.53
C PHE A 4 -11.74 6.57 -11.39
N ILE A 5 -12.67 7.30 -10.78
CA ILE A 5 -13.35 8.40 -11.45
C ILE A 5 -12.26 9.45 -11.69
N HIS A 6 -11.86 9.63 -12.95
CA HIS A 6 -11.06 10.77 -13.36
C HIS A 6 -11.94 12.01 -13.26
N ASP A 7 -11.59 12.93 -12.35
CA ASP A 7 -11.98 14.34 -12.45
C ASP A 7 -10.92 15.03 -13.31
N GLU A 8 -11.33 15.65 -14.42
CA GLU A 8 -10.44 16.28 -15.40
C GLU A 8 -9.97 17.67 -14.96
N ARG A 9 -9.41 17.79 -13.75
CA ARG A 9 -8.78 19.04 -13.33
C ARG A 9 -7.26 18.92 -13.37
N GLU A 10 -6.70 19.59 -14.37
CA GLU A 10 -5.30 19.97 -14.44
C GLU A 10 -4.79 20.52 -13.11
N GLY A 11 -3.64 20.01 -12.64
CA GLY A 11 -2.80 20.65 -11.65
C GLY A 11 -3.24 20.50 -10.19
N SER A 12 -2.89 19.39 -9.55
CA SER A 12 -2.62 19.40 -8.10
C SER A 12 -1.54 18.36 -7.77
N ASP A 13 -0.65 18.74 -6.88
CA ASP A 13 0.52 17.99 -6.40
C ASP A 13 0.11 16.83 -5.44
N ASP A 14 -0.97 16.13 -5.82
CA ASP A 14 -1.63 15.10 -5.01
C ASP A 14 -1.23 13.72 -5.51
N SER A 15 -0.05 13.30 -5.08
CA SER A 15 0.39 11.92 -5.20
C SER A 15 -0.66 10.99 -4.60
N TYR A 16 -1.05 9.94 -5.32
CA TYR A 16 -1.90 8.86 -4.80
C TYR A 16 -1.36 8.26 -3.49
N ALA A 17 -0.07 8.40 -3.21
CA ALA A 17 0.51 8.01 -1.92
C ALA A 17 -0.02 8.84 -0.75
N LYS A 18 -0.19 10.17 -0.91
CA LYS A 18 -0.79 11.04 0.12
C LYS A 18 -2.27 10.71 0.36
N LEU A 19 -2.95 10.18 -0.65
CA LEU A 19 -4.35 9.73 -0.56
C LEU A 19 -4.47 8.34 0.08
N ALA A 20 -3.59 7.40 -0.29
CA ALA A 20 -3.59 6.03 0.22
C ALA A 20 -3.07 5.94 1.66
N VAL A 21 -2.13 6.82 2.03
CA VAL A 21 -1.60 6.97 3.38
C VAL A 21 -1.66 8.46 3.75
N PRO A 22 -2.75 8.92 4.38
CA PRO A 22 -2.87 10.27 4.86
C PRO A 22 -1.80 10.62 5.91
N PRO A 23 -1.56 11.91 6.17
CA PRO A 23 -0.68 12.34 7.26
C PRO A 23 -1.07 11.66 8.57
N GLY A 24 -0.10 11.00 9.20
CA GLY A 24 -0.33 10.25 10.44
C GLY A 24 -0.91 8.85 10.25
N GLY A 25 -0.93 8.29 9.03
CA GLY A 25 -1.24 6.87 8.78
C GLY A 25 0.01 6.01 8.59
N ASN A 26 1.19 6.53 8.95
CA ASN A 26 2.46 5.90 8.62
C ASN A 26 2.70 4.60 9.38
N GLU A 27 2.16 4.51 10.59
CA GLU A 27 2.25 3.36 11.48
C GLU A 27 1.69 2.07 10.87
N HIS A 28 0.77 2.16 9.89
CA HIS A 28 0.12 0.99 9.32
C HIS A 28 0.95 0.28 8.25
N TRP A 29 1.87 0.97 7.57
CA TRP A 29 2.71 0.38 6.51
C TRP A 29 4.18 0.24 6.91
N ILE A 30 4.67 0.97 7.92
CA ILE A 30 6.02 0.83 8.50
C ILE A 30 6.38 -0.63 8.84
N PRO A 31 5.51 -1.45 9.48
CA PRO A 31 5.82 -2.84 9.79
C PRO A 31 6.21 -3.69 8.57
N LEU A 32 5.70 -3.34 7.38
CA LEU A 32 6.03 -4.02 6.13
C LEU A 32 7.52 -3.85 5.77
N PHE A 33 8.10 -2.68 6.04
CA PHE A 33 9.52 -2.40 5.79
C PHE A 33 10.41 -3.12 6.77
N TYR A 34 9.98 -3.23 8.05
CA TYR A 34 10.72 -4.03 9.02
C TYR A 34 10.76 -5.50 8.62
N ALA A 35 9.64 -6.09 8.22
CA ALA A 35 9.58 -7.47 7.76
C ALA A 35 10.40 -7.70 6.48
N MET A 36 10.31 -6.77 5.52
CA MET A 36 11.09 -6.81 4.27
C MET A 36 12.60 -6.72 4.53
N GLY A 37 13.04 -5.78 5.36
CA GLY A 37 14.45 -5.61 5.70
C GLY A 37 15.02 -6.77 6.51
N ALA A 38 14.20 -7.40 7.37
CA ALA A 38 14.60 -8.60 8.10
C ALA A 38 14.80 -9.83 7.21
N ALA A 39 14.21 -9.85 6.01
CA ALA A 39 14.30 -10.93 5.03
C ALA A 39 15.30 -10.65 3.90
N GLU A 40 16.22 -9.72 4.10
CA GLU A 40 17.18 -9.25 3.08
C GLU A 40 18.07 -10.37 2.51
N ASP A 41 18.39 -11.41 3.28
CA ASP A 41 19.25 -12.49 2.78
C ASP A 41 18.63 -13.29 1.62
N GLN A 42 17.30 -13.42 1.63
CA GLN A 42 16.56 -14.21 0.62
C GLN A 42 15.96 -13.32 -0.47
N ARG A 43 15.67 -12.05 -0.18
CA ARG A 43 15.07 -11.06 -1.10
C ARG A 43 13.82 -11.58 -1.84
N ALA A 44 13.08 -12.48 -1.22
CA ALA A 44 11.86 -13.04 -1.77
C ALA A 44 10.64 -12.45 -1.06
N ALA A 45 9.56 -12.23 -1.82
CA ALA A 45 8.29 -11.78 -1.30
C ALA A 45 7.13 -12.45 -2.03
N VAL A 46 6.16 -12.98 -1.28
CA VAL A 46 4.95 -13.58 -1.82
C VAL A 46 3.74 -12.95 -1.16
N ARG A 47 2.85 -12.37 -1.97
CA ARG A 47 1.54 -11.92 -1.51
C ARG A 47 0.63 -13.13 -1.34
N ARG A 48 0.32 -13.49 -0.09
CA ARG A 48 -0.52 -14.64 0.24
C ARG A 48 -2.00 -14.33 0.12
N TYR A 49 -2.38 -13.10 0.43
CA TYR A 49 -3.77 -12.64 0.38
C TYR A 49 -3.83 -11.15 0.06
N GLN A 50 -4.89 -10.74 -0.64
CA GLN A 50 -5.24 -9.35 -0.79
C GLN A 50 -6.76 -9.20 -0.96
N SER A 51 -7.35 -8.29 -0.21
CA SER A 51 -8.70 -7.79 -0.44
C SER A 51 -8.78 -6.30 -0.08
N TYR A 52 -9.93 -5.71 -0.40
CA TYR A 52 -10.23 -4.33 -0.11
C TYR A 52 -11.58 -4.25 0.60
N GLN A 53 -11.55 -4.01 1.90
CA GLN A 53 -12.76 -3.75 2.66
C GLN A 53 -13.21 -2.29 2.39
N TYR A 54 -14.51 -2.09 2.19
CA TYR A 54 -15.12 -0.78 1.87
C TYR A 54 -14.56 -0.05 0.63
N GLY A 55 -13.75 -0.73 -0.19
CA GLY A 55 -13.13 -0.18 -1.40
C GLY A 55 -11.86 0.66 -1.18
N ASN A 56 -11.47 0.91 0.08
CA ASN A 56 -10.31 1.74 0.42
C ASN A 56 -9.45 1.21 1.58
N LEU A 57 -9.94 0.27 2.38
CA LEU A 57 -9.16 -0.39 3.43
C LEU A 57 -8.50 -1.64 2.85
N SER A 58 -7.17 -1.61 2.77
CA SER A 58 -6.40 -2.70 2.17
C SER A 58 -6.06 -3.78 3.20
N ASP A 59 -6.58 -4.98 3.00
CA ASP A 59 -6.21 -6.16 3.78
C ASP A 59 -5.23 -6.99 2.95
N SER A 60 -3.93 -6.89 3.25
CA SER A 60 -2.92 -7.67 2.52
C SER A 60 -2.00 -8.43 3.46
N ILE A 61 -1.68 -9.66 3.06
CA ILE A 61 -0.74 -10.52 3.79
C ILE A 61 0.44 -10.80 2.87
N TRP A 62 1.62 -10.45 3.34
CA TRP A 62 2.88 -10.65 2.66
C TRP A 62 3.76 -11.57 3.48
N GLN A 63 4.36 -12.54 2.80
CA GLN A 63 5.46 -13.33 3.33
C GLN A 63 6.75 -12.84 2.69
N PHE A 64 7.73 -12.50 3.52
CA PHE A 64 9.08 -12.17 3.10
C PHE A 64 10.02 -13.30 3.53
N GLY A 65 10.99 -13.63 2.67
CA GLY A 65 11.85 -14.80 2.81
C GLY A 65 11.33 -16.03 2.07
#